data_AF-A0A3A4VF90-F1
#
_entry.id   AF-A0A3A4VF90-F1
#
_cell.length_a   1.000
_cell.length_b   1.000
_cell.length_c   1.000
_cell.angle_alpha   90.00
_cell.angle_beta   90.00
_cell.angle_gamma   90.00
#
_symmetry.space_group_name_H-M   'P 1'
#
loop_
_entity.id
_entity.type
_entity.pdbx_description
1 polymer ?
#
loop_
_entity_poly.entity_id
_entity_poly.type
_entity_poly.pdbx_seq_one_letter_code
_entity_poly.pdbx_strand_id
1 'polypeptide(L)'
;MNPKQFLLIGGIILVALGVLGMVGVLGPTQDESVLVDMGLDWWFDDAENWAHLVLGVIALAAAFVVPAGMQRWLVLAVGVLGILVGLYSVLNDTVLWGANLQNPEDTLLHLVVGAWALAASWKKSEAAAPMSPTMPM
;
A
#
# COMPACT_ATOMS: atom_id res chain seq x y z
N MET A 1 8.44 1.63 -13.05
CA MET A 1 8.41 1.67 -11.59
C MET A 1 9.22 0.51 -11.03
N ASN A 2 10.29 0.81 -10.29
CA ASN A 2 11.10 -0.18 -9.57
C ASN A 2 10.58 -0.36 -8.11
N PRO A 3 11.11 -1.31 -7.33
CA PRO A 3 10.67 -1.54 -5.95
C PRO A 3 10.74 -0.30 -5.05
N LYS A 4 11.80 0.51 -5.17
CA LYS A 4 11.92 1.75 -4.40
C LYS A 4 10.80 2.73 -4.72
N GLN A 5 10.49 2.90 -6.00
CA GLN A 5 9.41 3.79 -6.44
C GLN A 5 8.05 3.29 -5.97
N PHE A 6 7.81 1.98 -5.95
CA PHE A 6 6.59 1.41 -5.35
C PHE A 6 6.49 1.74 -3.87
N LEU A 7 7.56 1.53 -3.10
CA LEU A 7 7.59 1.85 -1.66
C LEU A 7 7.34 3.33 -1.39
N LEU A 8 7.88 4.23 -2.22
CA LEU A 8 7.66 5.67 -2.10
C LEU A 8 6.22 6.06 -2.45
N ILE A 9 5.75 5.69 -3.65
CA ILE A 9 4.43 6.11 -4.15
C ILE A 9 3.34 5.42 -3.33
N GLY A 10 3.44 4.10 -3.16
CA GLY A 10 2.52 3.32 -2.34
C GLY A 10 2.52 3.77 -0.89
N GLY A 11 3.70 4.08 -0.31
CA GLY A 11 3.80 4.63 1.03
C GLY A 11 3.10 5.97 1.19
N ILE A 12 3.27 6.91 0.24
CA ILE A 12 2.56 8.20 0.24
C ILE A 12 1.05 7.98 0.17
N ILE A 13 0.59 7.12 -0.75
CA ILE A 13 -0.84 6.82 -0.93
C ILE A 13 -1.43 6.24 0.35
N LEU A 14 -0.76 5.25 0.96
CA LEU A 14 -1.22 4.60 2.20
C LEU A 14 -1.30 5.58 3.38
N VAL A 15 -0.29 6.44 3.55
CA VAL A 15 -0.34 7.51 4.57
C VAL A 15 -1.51 8.44 4.31
N ALA A 16 -1.71 8.85 3.05
CA ALA A 16 -2.83 9.73 2.70
C ALA A 16 -4.18 9.07 2.99
N LEU A 17 -4.39 7.80 2.59
CA LEU A 17 -5.61 7.05 2.87
C LEU A 17 -5.87 6.96 4.38
N GLY A 18 -4.87 6.55 5.16
CA GLY A 18 -5.00 6.43 6.61
C GLY A 18 -5.33 7.76 7.30
N VAL A 19 -4.66 8.86 6.90
CA VAL A 19 -4.98 10.19 7.44
C VAL A 19 -6.37 10.66 7.03
N LEU A 20 -6.72 10.53 5.75
CA LEU A 20 -8.02 10.96 5.23
C LEU A 20 -9.18 10.17 5.85
N GLY A 21 -8.99 8.89 6.11
CA GLY A 21 -9.97 8.10 6.86
C GLY A 21 -10.06 8.51 8.33
N MET A 22 -8.96 8.83 9.02
CA MET A 22 -9.03 9.28 10.43
C MET A 22 -9.68 10.66 10.61
N VAL A 23 -9.62 11.54 9.60
CA VAL A 23 -10.11 12.93 9.72
C VAL A 23 -11.52 13.14 9.17
N GLY A 24 -12.29 12.08 8.92
CA GLY A 24 -13.68 12.23 8.46
C GLY A 24 -13.82 12.48 6.96
N VAL A 25 -12.84 12.10 6.13
CA VAL A 25 -12.96 12.23 4.66
C VAL A 25 -13.27 10.88 4.02
N LEU A 26 -12.67 9.79 4.50
CA LEU A 26 -12.88 8.44 3.95
C LEU A 26 -13.40 7.43 5.00
N GLY A 27 -13.86 7.89 6.16
CA GLY A 27 -14.14 7.09 7.35
C GLY A 27 -13.97 7.93 8.62
N PRO A 28 -13.87 7.36 9.84
CA PRO A 28 -13.83 5.94 10.17
C PRO A 28 -15.20 5.24 10.18
N THR A 29 -16.28 5.96 9.92
CA THR A 29 -17.62 5.37 9.76
C THR A 29 -18.16 5.63 8.35
N GLN A 30 -19.13 4.81 7.94
CA GLN A 30 -19.79 4.96 6.63
C GLN A 30 -20.37 6.37 6.42
N ASP A 31 -21.04 6.93 7.43
CA ASP A 31 -21.69 8.25 7.39
C ASP A 31 -20.70 9.42 7.30
N GLU A 32 -19.41 9.18 7.54
CA GLU A 32 -18.35 10.20 7.48
C GLU A 32 -17.58 10.18 6.15
N SER A 33 -17.77 9.16 5.30
CA SER A 33 -17.02 9.06 4.03
C SER A 33 -17.65 9.92 2.94
N VAL A 34 -16.86 10.83 2.36
CA VAL A 34 -17.29 11.62 1.20
C VAL A 34 -17.56 10.76 -0.03
N LEU A 35 -16.99 9.55 -0.08
CA LEU A 35 -17.25 8.62 -1.17
C LEU A 35 -18.68 8.07 -1.08
N VAL A 36 -19.17 7.82 0.14
CA VAL A 36 -20.56 7.40 0.40
C VAL A 36 -21.53 8.51 0.02
N ASP A 37 -21.21 9.77 0.37
CA ASP A 37 -21.98 10.94 -0.08
C ASP A 37 -22.04 11.07 -1.61
N MET A 38 -21.00 10.58 -2.31
CA MET A 38 -20.92 10.54 -3.77
C MET A 38 -21.57 9.29 -4.39
N GLY A 39 -22.19 8.41 -3.58
CA GLY A 39 -22.86 7.19 -4.02
C GLY A 39 -21.94 5.99 -4.24
N LEU A 40 -20.71 6.04 -3.72
CA LEU A 40 -19.79 4.91 -3.68
C LEU A 40 -19.81 4.35 -2.26
N ASP A 41 -20.25 3.11 -2.07
CA ASP A 41 -20.33 2.46 -0.76
C ASP A 41 -18.94 2.04 -0.25
N TRP A 42 -18.04 3.00 -0.11
CA TRP A 42 -16.64 2.78 0.21
C TRP A 42 -16.16 3.73 1.29
N TRP A 43 -15.64 3.14 2.36
CA TRP A 43 -15.10 3.82 3.52
C TRP A 43 -14.10 2.89 4.19
N PHE A 44 -13.31 3.40 5.12
CA PHE A 44 -12.34 2.63 5.87
C PHE A 44 -12.61 2.77 7.35
N ASP A 45 -12.68 1.64 8.07
CA ASP A 45 -12.87 1.68 9.52
C ASP A 45 -11.59 2.09 10.27
N ASP A 46 -11.70 2.24 11.60
CA ASP A 46 -10.55 2.62 12.44
C ASP A 46 -9.34 1.69 12.25
N ALA A 47 -9.56 0.38 12.17
CA ALA A 47 -8.48 -0.58 12.05
C ALA A 47 -7.81 -0.49 10.66
N GLU A 48 -8.58 -0.32 9.60
CA GLU A 48 -8.08 -0.10 8.24
C GLU A 48 -7.28 1.19 8.12
N ASN A 49 -7.79 2.27 8.71
CA ASN A 49 -7.10 3.56 8.71
C ASN A 49 -5.74 3.49 9.42
N TRP A 50 -5.70 2.84 10.58
CA TRP A 50 -4.44 2.58 11.28
C TRP A 50 -3.50 1.67 10.49
N ALA A 51 -4.02 0.61 9.85
CA ALA A 51 -3.23 -0.28 9.02
C ALA A 51 -2.60 0.49 7.84
N HIS A 52 -3.38 1.28 7.10
CA HIS A 52 -2.89 2.10 6.00
C HIS A 52 -1.84 3.11 6.47
N LEU A 53 -2.08 3.83 7.58
CA LEU A 53 -1.14 4.81 8.10
C LEU A 53 0.20 4.16 8.50
N VAL A 54 0.15 3.09 9.31
CA VAL A 54 1.35 2.42 9.82
C VAL A 54 2.13 1.76 8.70
N LEU A 55 1.46 1.02 7.81
CA LEU A 55 2.11 0.38 6.66
C LEU A 55 2.68 1.43 5.69
N GLY A 56 2.00 2.56 5.51
CA GLY A 56 2.48 3.67 4.70
C GLY A 56 3.78 4.26 5.25
N VAL A 57 3.84 4.56 6.55
CA VAL A 57 5.05 5.05 7.22
C VAL A 57 6.19 4.02 7.12
N ILE A 58 5.90 2.74 7.34
CA ILE A 58 6.89 1.66 7.21
C ILE A 58 7.41 1.55 5.78
N ALA A 59 6.52 1.63 4.77
CA ALA A 59 6.91 1.57 3.36
C ALA A 59 7.83 2.74 2.97
N LEU A 60 7.50 3.96 3.41
CA LEU A 60 8.35 5.13 3.20
C LEU A 60 9.72 4.97 3.86
N ALA A 61 9.76 4.54 5.12
CA ALA A 61 11.02 4.28 5.81
C ALA A 61 11.84 3.20 5.08
N ALA A 62 11.20 2.11 4.65
CA ALA A 62 11.84 1.03 3.92
C ALA A 62 12.46 1.49 2.59
N ALA A 63 11.87 2.47 1.91
CA ALA A 63 12.41 3.00 0.65
C ALA A 63 13.80 3.66 0.82
N PHE A 64 14.13 4.15 2.02
CA PHE A 64 15.40 4.81 2.32
C PHE A 64 16.37 3.94 3.12
N VAL A 65 15.86 3.11 4.02
CA VAL A 65 16.69 2.35 4.98
C VAL A 65 17.03 0.95 4.46
N VAL A 66 16.13 0.30 3.72
CA VAL A 66 16.34 -1.09 3.26
C VAL A 66 17.24 -1.10 2.02
N PRO A 67 18.26 -1.96 1.95
CA PRO A 67 19.11 -2.09 0.77
C PRO A 67 18.32 -2.46 -0.49
N ALA A 68 18.72 -1.93 -1.65
CA ALA A 68 17.99 -2.11 -2.92
C ALA A 68 17.74 -3.59 -3.30
N GLY A 69 18.66 -4.49 -2.95
CA GLY A 69 18.50 -5.93 -3.18
C GLY A 69 17.42 -6.58 -2.31
N MET A 70 17.15 -6.03 -1.13
CA MET A 70 16.11 -6.51 -0.20
C MET A 70 14.75 -5.85 -0.47
N GLN A 71 14.72 -4.61 -0.99
CA GLN A 71 13.47 -3.91 -1.34
C GLN A 71 12.63 -4.72 -2.33
N ARG A 72 13.27 -5.41 -3.28
CA ARG A 72 12.57 -6.32 -4.20
C ARG A 72 11.77 -7.39 -3.47
N TRP A 73 12.37 -8.05 -2.49
CA TRP A 73 11.73 -9.14 -1.75
C TRP A 73 10.63 -8.63 -0.84
N LEU A 74 10.83 -7.45 -0.23
CA LEU A 74 9.79 -6.78 0.54
C LEU A 74 8.56 -6.47 -0.33
N VAL A 75 8.76 -5.86 -1.49
CA VAL A 75 7.67 -5.51 -2.41
C VAL A 75 7.00 -6.77 -3.00
N LEU A 76 7.77 -7.82 -3.26
CA LEU A 76 7.21 -9.13 -3.65
C LEU A 76 6.29 -9.67 -2.55
N ALA A 77 6.74 -9.65 -1.29
CA ALA A 77 5.94 -10.11 -0.16
C ALA A 77 4.65 -9.29 0.00
N VAL A 78 4.73 -7.96 -0.13
CA VAL A 78 3.53 -7.09 -0.15
C VAL A 78 2.59 -7.48 -1.28
N GLY A 79 3.12 -7.75 -2.48
CA GLY A 79 2.30 -8.17 -3.62
C GLY A 79 1.61 -9.51 -3.40
N VAL A 80 2.32 -10.52 -2.89
CA VAL A 80 1.72 -11.81 -2.55
C VAL A 80 0.66 -11.65 -1.48
N LEU A 81 0.95 -10.92 -0.40
CA LEU A 81 -0.01 -10.69 0.68
C LEU A 81 -1.25 -9.94 0.18
N GLY A 82 -1.10 -8.90 -0.65
CA GLY A 82 -2.24 -8.18 -1.24
C GLY A 82 -3.14 -9.10 -2.08
N ILE A 83 -2.56 -9.98 -2.91
CA ILE A 83 -3.35 -10.97 -3.65
C ILE A 83 -4.05 -11.94 -2.70
N LEU A 84 -3.34 -12.45 -1.68
CA LEU A 84 -3.94 -13.39 -0.73
C LEU A 84 -5.07 -12.76 0.07
N VAL A 85 -4.94 -11.51 0.52
CA VAL A 85 -6.00 -10.76 1.22
C VAL A 85 -7.19 -10.54 0.28
N GLY A 86 -6.95 -10.09 -0.96
CA GLY A 86 -8.03 -9.91 -1.93
C GLY A 86 -8.78 -11.22 -2.25
N LEU A 87 -8.05 -12.32 -2.46
CA LEU A 87 -8.68 -13.63 -2.68
C LEU A 87 -9.40 -14.16 -1.43
N TYR A 88 -8.85 -13.91 -0.24
CA TYR A 88 -9.51 -14.27 1.01
C TYR A 88 -10.83 -13.51 1.17
N SER A 89 -10.85 -12.22 0.84
CA SER A 89 -12.02 -11.35 0.90
C SER A 89 -13.14 -11.77 -0.07
N VAL A 90 -12.79 -12.29 -1.26
CA VAL A 90 -13.79 -12.88 -2.19
C VAL A 90 -14.49 -14.09 -1.58
N LEU A 91 -13.77 -14.87 -0.78
CA LEU A 91 -14.25 -16.16 -0.26
C LEU A 91 -14.94 -16.03 1.10
N ASN A 92 -14.83 -14.88 1.77
CA ASN A 92 -15.29 -14.68 3.14
C ASN A 92 -15.84 -13.25 3.32
N ASP A 93 -17.07 -13.13 3.81
CA ASP A 93 -17.59 -11.88 4.36
C ASP A 93 -17.04 -11.71 5.78
N THR A 94 -15.80 -11.22 5.93
CA THR A 94 -15.15 -11.27 7.23
C THR A 94 -14.34 -10.05 7.63
N VAL A 95 -14.30 -9.89 8.96
CA VAL A 95 -13.32 -9.11 9.70
C VAL A 95 -11.97 -9.80 9.62
N LEU A 96 -10.92 -9.08 9.21
CA LEU A 96 -9.55 -9.54 9.22
C LEU A 96 -8.73 -8.67 10.19
N TRP A 97 -8.23 -9.29 11.27
CA TRP A 97 -7.44 -8.59 12.30
C TRP A 97 -8.09 -7.35 12.91
N GLY A 98 -9.43 -7.33 12.96
CA GLY A 98 -10.21 -6.22 13.52
C GLY A 98 -10.67 -5.19 12.49
N ALA A 99 -10.22 -5.29 11.23
CA ALA A 99 -10.72 -4.49 10.11
C ALA A 99 -11.88 -5.19 9.41
N ASN A 100 -12.98 -4.47 9.18
CA ASN A 100 -14.09 -4.93 8.36
C ASN A 100 -13.75 -4.67 6.89
N LEU A 101 -13.62 -5.74 6.09
CA LEU A 101 -13.40 -5.59 4.66
C LEU A 101 -14.71 -5.14 3.99
N GLN A 102 -14.72 -3.92 3.45
CA GLN A 102 -15.82 -3.36 2.67
C GLN A 102 -15.79 -3.95 1.26
N ASN A 103 -16.49 -5.06 1.09
CA ASN A 103 -16.58 -5.75 -0.18
C ASN A 103 -17.75 -5.24 -1.02
N PRO A 104 -17.59 -5.14 -2.36
CA PRO A 104 -16.48 -5.65 -3.17
C PRO A 104 -15.24 -4.73 -3.32
N GLU A 105 -15.26 -3.52 -2.79
CA GLU A 105 -14.28 -2.48 -3.04
C GLU A 105 -12.89 -2.84 -2.53
N ASP A 106 -12.80 -3.36 -1.30
CA ASP A 106 -11.52 -3.73 -0.70
C ASP A 106 -10.92 -4.97 -1.33
N THR A 107 -11.76 -5.93 -1.76
CA THR A 107 -11.31 -7.02 -2.63
C THR A 107 -10.57 -6.47 -3.84
N LEU A 108 -11.19 -5.53 -4.56
CA LEU A 108 -10.62 -4.96 -5.77
C LEU A 108 -9.34 -4.18 -5.46
N LEU A 109 -9.35 -3.36 -4.40
CA LEU A 109 -8.19 -2.60 -3.94
C LEU A 109 -6.99 -3.52 -3.70
N HIS A 110 -7.16 -4.58 -2.89
CA HIS A 110 -6.08 -5.47 -2.50
C HIS A 110 -5.55 -6.27 -3.70
N LEU A 111 -6.43 -6.72 -4.61
CA LEU A 111 -6.00 -7.41 -5.83
C LEU A 111 -5.21 -6.48 -6.76
N VAL A 112 -5.68 -5.25 -6.97
CA VAL A 112 -5.02 -4.27 -7.84
C VAL A 112 -3.68 -3.83 -7.25
N VAL A 113 -3.63 -3.48 -5.96
CA VAL A 113 -2.40 -3.08 -5.27
C VAL A 113 -1.43 -4.26 -5.19
N GLY A 114 -1.92 -5.47 -4.93
CA GLY A 114 -1.14 -6.70 -4.94
C GLY A 114 -0.49 -6.96 -6.31
N ALA A 115 -1.26 -6.89 -7.39
CA ALA A 115 -0.76 -7.02 -8.76
C ALA A 115 0.26 -5.92 -9.11
N TRP A 116 0.00 -4.67 -8.69
CA TRP A 116 0.90 -3.54 -8.89
C TRP A 116 2.25 -3.76 -8.19
N ALA A 117 2.24 -4.25 -6.94
CA ALA A 117 3.43 -4.58 -6.18
C ALA A 117 4.20 -5.75 -6.80
N LEU A 118 3.51 -6.83 -7.21
CA LEU A 118 4.15 -7.96 -7.91
C LEU A 118 4.85 -7.49 -9.19
N ALA A 119 4.17 -6.68 -10.01
CA ALA A 119 4.75 -6.10 -11.22
C ALA A 119 5.97 -5.20 -10.92
N ALA A 120 5.92 -4.43 -9.83
CA ALA A 120 7.04 -3.60 -9.39
C ALA A 120 8.26 -4.42 -8.95
N SER A 121 8.02 -5.57 -8.32
CA SER A 121 9.07 -6.44 -7.77
C SER A 121 9.98 -7.06 -8.85
N TRP A 122 9.49 -7.21 -10.08
CA TRP A 122 10.25 -7.81 -11.18
C TRP A 122 11.18 -6.83 -11.90
N LYS A 123 11.01 -5.53 -11.71
CA LYS A 123 11.92 -4.54 -12.33
C LYS A 123 13.19 -4.42 -11.49
N LYS A 124 14.36 -4.47 -12.13
CA LYS A 124 15.64 -4.23 -11.45
C LYS A 124 15.59 -2.85 -10.79
N SER A 125 15.93 -2.79 -9.50
CA SER A 125 16.31 -1.53 -8.88
C SER A 125 17.55 -1.03 -9.62
N GLU A 126 17.44 0.12 -10.30
CA GLU A 126 18.60 0.79 -10.85
C GLU A 126 19.52 1.12 -9.66
N ALA A 127 20.61 0.37 -9.53
CA ALA A 127 21.66 0.71 -8.60
C ALA A 127 22.17 2.09 -9.00
N ALA A 128 22.37 2.97 -8.02
CA ALA A 128 23.01 4.26 -8.26
C ALA A 128 24.30 4.00 -9.05
N ALA A 129 24.42 4.65 -10.22
CA ALA A 129 25.60 4.48 -11.06
C ALA A 129 26.86 4.77 -10.23
N PRO A 130 27.92 3.95 -10.34
CA PRO A 130 29.15 4.22 -9.63
C PRO A 130 29.62 5.63 -10.01
N MET A 131 29.77 6.51 -9.02
CA MET A 131 30.33 7.84 -9.25
C MET A 131 31.69 7.66 -9.92
N SER A 132 31.85 8.23 -11.11
CA SER A 132 33.13 8.19 -11.82
C SER A 132 34.21 8.76 -10.90
N PRO A 133 35.37 8.09 -10.77
CA PRO A 133 36.47 8.64 -9.99
C PRO A 133 36.87 9.96 -10.64
N THR A 134 36.67 11.07 -9.92
CA THR A 134 37.25 12.34 -10.30
C THR A 134 38.77 12.18 -10.23
N MET A 135 39.41 12.09 -11.40
CA MET A 135 40.86 12.08 -11.51
C MET A 135 41.39 13.45 -11.06
N PRO A 136 42.31 13.51 -10.08
CA PRO A 136 43.01 14.76 -9.78
C PRO A 136 43.95 15.11 -10.95
N MET A 137 43.87 16.39 -11.38
CA MET A 137 44.82 17.03 -12.30
C MET A 137 46.13 17.36 -11.60
#